data_AF-A0A955HN81-F1
#
_entry.id   AF-A0A955HN81-F1
#
_cell.length_a   1.000
_cell.length_b   1.000
_cell.length_c   1.000
_cell.angle_alpha   90.00
_cell.angle_beta   90.00
_cell.angle_gamma   90.00
#
_symmetry.space_group_name_H-M   'P 1'
#
loop_
_entity.id
_entity.type
_entity.pdbx_description
1 polymer ?
#
loop_
_entity_poly.entity_id
_entity_poly.type
_entity_poly.pdbx_seq_one_letter_code
_entity_poly.pdbx_strand_id
1 'polypeptide(L)'
;MINKFTSKFRRFLYLLGFLVVATFVPTTVFAQDEDPIGTIMKPEAVKKFDTSGNIGEGDIGILYFASQLFTYITVLAGIWVFANLIFAGYSYITSSGNAQVHAKVRDRVTMSMIGMILIVTVYAVGALLGTIFFGNATYFINPTLEGPGTL
;
A
#
# COMPACT_ATOMS: atom_id res chain seq x y z
N MET A 1 52.82 -17.93 -13.30
CA MET A 1 52.37 -16.52 -13.11
C MET A 1 50.98 -16.21 -13.71
N ILE A 2 50.51 -16.91 -14.76
CA ILE A 2 49.31 -16.57 -15.55
C ILE A 2 48.00 -16.36 -14.74
N ASN A 3 47.69 -17.23 -13.76
CA ASN A 3 46.36 -17.21 -13.10
C ASN A 3 46.05 -15.96 -12.26
N LYS A 4 47.07 -15.15 -11.90
CA LYS A 4 46.89 -13.88 -11.18
C LYS A 4 46.50 -12.73 -12.11
N PHE A 5 46.75 -12.87 -13.42
CA PHE A 5 46.38 -11.88 -14.44
C PHE A 5 44.91 -12.04 -14.86
N THR A 6 44.47 -13.27 -15.16
CA THR A 6 43.08 -13.57 -15.58
C THR A 6 42.05 -13.22 -14.49
N SER A 7 42.39 -13.42 -13.22
CA SER A 7 41.54 -13.04 -12.08
C SER A 7 41.43 -11.52 -11.89
N LYS A 8 42.52 -10.76 -12.12
CA LYS A 8 42.46 -9.28 -12.15
C LYS A 8 41.66 -8.77 -13.35
N PHE A 9 41.84 -9.36 -14.53
CA PHE A 9 41.13 -8.99 -15.75
C PHE A 9 39.61 -9.23 -15.66
N ARG A 10 39.18 -10.36 -15.08
CA ARG A 10 37.76 -10.61 -14.80
C ARG A 10 37.17 -9.59 -13.82
N ARG A 11 37.89 -9.23 -12.74
CA ARG A 11 37.47 -8.18 -11.81
C ARG A 11 37.38 -6.81 -12.50
N PHE A 12 38.32 -6.49 -13.38
CA PHE A 12 38.27 -5.27 -14.20
C PHE A 12 37.05 -5.23 -15.12
N LEU A 13 36.71 -6.34 -15.79
CA LEU A 13 35.48 -6.45 -16.60
C LEU A 13 34.20 -6.26 -15.78
N TYR A 14 34.12 -6.83 -14.57
CA TYR A 14 32.97 -6.60 -13.69
C TYR A 14 32.88 -5.14 -13.20
N LEU A 15 34.02 -4.49 -12.89
CA LEU A 15 34.04 -3.08 -12.51
C LEU A 15 33.67 -2.15 -13.67
N LEU A 16 34.13 -2.45 -14.89
CA LEU A 16 33.76 -1.70 -16.09
C LEU A 16 32.26 -1.85 -16.41
N GLY A 17 31.72 -3.06 -16.31
CA GLY A 17 30.28 -3.30 -16.45
C GLY A 17 29.45 -2.58 -15.38
N PHE A 18 29.89 -2.59 -14.12
CA PHE A 18 29.24 -1.86 -13.04
C PHE A 18 29.25 -0.34 -13.28
N LEU A 19 30.35 0.22 -13.78
CA LEU A 19 30.46 1.64 -14.11
C LEU A 19 29.52 2.05 -15.25
N VAL A 20 29.38 1.21 -16.29
CA VAL A 20 28.41 1.45 -17.37
C VAL A 20 26.98 1.41 -16.84
N VAL A 21 26.63 0.42 -16.00
CA VAL A 21 25.30 0.36 -15.35
C VAL A 21 25.03 1.57 -14.46
N ALA A 22 26.04 2.06 -13.72
CA ALA A 22 25.92 3.26 -12.89
C ALA A 22 25.58 4.52 -13.71
N THR A 23 26.06 4.64 -14.96
CA THR A 23 25.68 5.76 -15.86
C THR A 23 24.29 5.65 -16.48
N PHE A 24 23.63 4.49 -16.36
CA PHE A 24 22.24 4.27 -16.79
C PHE A 24 21.23 4.36 -15.64
N VAL A 25 21.66 4.69 -14.41
CA VAL A 25 20.73 5.04 -13.33
C VAL A 25 20.09 6.39 -13.69
N PRO A 26 18.74 6.47 -13.82
CA PRO A 26 18.09 7.74 -14.13
C PRO A 26 18.30 8.72 -12.98
N THR A 27 19.08 9.77 -13.23
CA THR A 27 19.24 10.87 -12.28
C THR A 27 17.92 11.59 -12.13
N THR A 28 17.32 11.53 -10.94
CA THR A 28 16.15 12.33 -10.58
C THR A 28 16.54 13.79 -10.57
N VAL A 29 16.28 14.50 -11.68
CA VAL A 29 16.38 15.95 -11.73
C VAL A 29 15.24 16.50 -10.90
N PHE A 30 15.56 17.06 -9.73
CA PHE A 30 14.61 17.87 -8.98
C PHE A 30 14.34 19.14 -9.79
N ALA A 31 13.08 19.38 -10.14
CA ALA A 31 12.68 20.65 -10.73
C ALA A 31 12.96 21.76 -9.70
N GLN A 32 13.74 22.78 -10.10
CA GLN A 32 13.88 23.98 -9.29
C GLN A 32 12.69 24.89 -9.60
N ASP A 33 11.78 24.98 -8.64
CA ASP A 33 10.52 25.70 -8.72
C ASP A 33 10.73 27.21 -8.44
N GLU A 34 11.50 27.88 -9.30
CA GLU A 34 11.60 29.35 -9.29
C GLU A 34 10.47 29.97 -10.13
N ASP A 35 9.28 29.99 -9.54
CA ASP A 35 8.04 30.47 -10.12
C ASP A 35 8.10 32.00 -10.38
N PRO A 36 8.15 32.49 -11.64
CA PRO A 36 8.54 33.87 -11.97
C PRO A 36 7.46 34.93 -11.67
N ILE A 37 6.32 34.53 -11.09
CA ILE A 37 5.18 35.40 -10.73
C ILE A 37 4.93 35.41 -9.20
N GLY A 38 5.72 34.65 -8.44
CA GLY A 38 5.60 34.56 -6.98
C GLY A 38 4.54 33.56 -6.52
N THR A 39 4.65 33.13 -5.25
CA THR A 39 3.86 32.00 -4.75
C THR A 39 2.39 32.37 -4.56
N ILE A 40 1.52 31.73 -5.34
CA ILE A 40 0.07 31.79 -5.11
C ILE A 40 -0.25 31.02 -3.82
N MET A 41 -0.43 31.76 -2.72
CA MET A 41 -0.84 31.19 -1.44
C MET A 41 -2.15 30.41 -1.59
N LYS A 42 -2.04 29.08 -1.58
CA LYS A 42 -3.17 28.15 -1.42
C LYS A 42 -4.04 28.54 -0.22
N PRO A 43 -5.39 28.60 -0.35
CA PRO A 43 -6.29 28.90 0.76
C PRO A 43 -6.10 27.92 1.93
N GLU A 44 -6.28 28.38 3.17
CA GLU A 44 -6.01 27.58 4.37
C GLU A 44 -6.78 26.26 4.46
N ALA A 45 -7.97 26.20 3.85
CA ALA A 45 -8.76 24.98 3.75
C ALA A 45 -8.06 23.89 2.91
N VAL A 46 -7.30 24.28 1.88
CA VAL A 46 -6.58 23.35 0.98
C VAL A 46 -5.26 22.90 1.61
N LYS A 47 -4.56 23.80 2.34
CA LYS A 47 -3.30 23.48 3.04
C LYS A 47 -3.39 22.21 3.90
N LYS A 48 -4.53 21.95 4.54
CA LYS A 48 -4.76 20.77 5.39
C LYS A 48 -4.61 19.43 4.64
N PHE A 49 -4.92 19.40 3.34
CA PHE A 49 -4.80 18.19 2.53
C PHE A 49 -3.37 17.96 2.05
N ASP A 50 -2.61 19.04 1.82
CA ASP A 50 -1.19 18.96 1.47
C ASP A 50 -0.34 18.55 2.69
N THR A 51 -0.61 19.14 3.87
CA THR A 51 0.09 18.81 5.13
C THR A 51 -0.16 17.37 5.59
N SER A 52 -1.28 16.75 5.19
CA SER A 52 -1.60 15.37 5.57
C SER A 52 -0.95 14.31 4.66
N GLY A 53 -0.37 14.69 3.53
CA GLY A 53 0.24 13.74 2.60
C GLY A 53 1.75 13.55 2.76
N ASN A 54 2.46 14.54 3.31
CA ASN A 54 3.93 14.69 3.20
C ASN A 54 4.45 14.39 1.77
N ILE A 55 3.66 14.83 0.78
CA ILE A 55 4.00 14.84 -0.64
C ILE A 55 4.51 16.26 -0.92
N GLY A 56 5.66 16.35 -1.58
CA GLY A 56 6.29 17.63 -1.91
C GLY A 56 5.39 18.53 -2.75
N GLU A 57 5.74 19.81 -2.81
CA GLU A 57 5.01 20.81 -3.59
C GLU A 57 4.93 20.35 -5.07
N GLY A 58 3.73 19.98 -5.52
CA GLY A 58 3.50 19.51 -6.89
C GLY A 58 2.32 18.54 -7.08
N ASP A 59 2.34 17.34 -6.46
CA ASP A 59 1.35 16.27 -6.70
C ASP A 59 1.51 15.12 -5.65
N ILE A 60 0.55 14.24 -5.31
CA ILE A 60 -0.80 13.97 -5.86
C ILE A 60 -1.83 13.76 -4.71
N GLY A 61 -2.78 14.69 -4.49
CA GLY A 61 -3.79 14.57 -3.43
C GLY A 61 -4.75 13.37 -3.56
N ILE A 62 -4.89 12.82 -4.79
CA ILE A 62 -5.69 11.62 -5.07
C ILE A 62 -5.13 10.37 -4.39
N LEU A 63 -3.81 10.28 -4.18
CA LEU A 63 -3.18 9.11 -3.54
C LEU A 63 -3.51 9.06 -2.05
N TYR A 64 -3.46 10.21 -1.37
CA TYR A 64 -3.88 10.33 0.02
C TYR A 64 -5.37 10.02 0.18
N PHE A 65 -6.22 10.59 -0.69
CA PHE A 65 -7.65 10.29 -0.71
C PHE A 65 -7.93 8.79 -0.95
N ALA A 66 -7.25 8.18 -1.91
CA ALA A 66 -7.38 6.75 -2.20
C ALA A 66 -6.94 5.88 -1.00
N SER A 67 -5.79 6.17 -0.38
CA SER A 67 -5.31 5.45 0.80
C SER A 67 -6.31 5.51 1.96
N GLN A 68 -6.87 6.69 2.22
CA GLN A 68 -7.88 6.87 3.27
C GLN A 68 -9.19 6.14 2.94
N LEU A 69 -9.61 6.14 1.66
CA LEU A 69 -10.78 5.43 1.17
C LEU A 69 -10.61 3.89 1.25
N PHE A 70 -9.42 3.35 0.95
CA PHE A 70 -9.10 1.92 1.14
C PHE A 70 -9.20 1.51 2.61
N THR A 71 -8.68 2.34 3.53
CA THR A 71 -8.80 2.12 4.98
C THR A 71 -10.27 2.05 5.42
N TYR A 72 -11.11 3.03 5.00
CA TYR A 72 -12.53 3.01 5.35
C TYR A 72 -13.28 1.81 4.76
N ILE A 73 -13.04 1.46 3.49
CA ILE A 73 -13.69 0.30 2.84
C ILE A 73 -13.34 -0.99 3.58
N THR A 74 -12.08 -1.18 4.01
CA THR A 74 -11.69 -2.39 4.73
C THR A 74 -12.38 -2.50 6.08
N VAL A 75 -12.45 -1.41 6.86
CA VAL A 75 -13.13 -1.39 8.16
C VAL A 75 -14.61 -1.76 7.99
N LEU A 76 -15.27 -1.17 7.00
CA LEU A 76 -16.68 -1.48 6.67
C LEU A 76 -16.86 -2.94 6.23
N ALA A 77 -15.95 -3.47 5.39
CA ALA A 77 -15.98 -4.86 4.94
C ALA A 77 -15.77 -5.85 6.08
N GLY A 78 -14.86 -5.56 7.02
CA GLY A 78 -14.64 -6.36 8.23
C GLY A 78 -15.89 -6.42 9.13
N ILE A 79 -16.52 -5.26 9.39
CA ILE A 79 -17.77 -5.16 10.13
C ILE A 79 -18.90 -5.94 9.41
N TRP A 80 -18.98 -5.84 8.09
CA TRP A 80 -19.97 -6.55 7.27
C TRP A 80 -19.83 -8.08 7.34
N VAL A 81 -18.60 -8.59 7.23
CA VAL A 81 -18.30 -10.02 7.38
C VAL A 81 -18.67 -10.51 8.79
N PHE A 82 -18.31 -9.74 9.82
CA PHE A 82 -18.62 -10.06 11.21
C PHE A 82 -20.15 -10.12 11.47
N ALA A 83 -20.90 -9.14 10.98
CA ALA A 83 -22.36 -9.12 11.06
C ALA A 83 -23.00 -10.34 10.35
N ASN A 84 -22.53 -10.69 9.15
CA ASN A 84 -23.02 -11.86 8.42
C ASN A 84 -22.75 -13.17 9.17
N LEU A 85 -21.61 -13.29 9.86
CA LEU A 85 -21.28 -14.46 10.69
C LEU A 85 -22.22 -14.57 11.90
N ILE A 86 -22.53 -13.46 12.58
CA ILE A 86 -23.52 -13.43 13.66
C ILE A 86 -24.90 -13.86 13.16
N PHE A 87 -25.38 -13.30 12.05
CA PHE A 87 -26.67 -13.68 11.48
C PHE A 87 -26.72 -15.14 11.01
N ALA A 88 -25.60 -15.68 10.52
CA ALA A 88 -25.49 -17.10 10.21
C ALA A 88 -25.58 -17.98 11.46
N GLY A 89 -24.87 -17.63 12.54
CA GLY A 89 -24.94 -18.33 13.83
C GLY A 89 -26.33 -18.30 14.47
N TYR A 90 -26.98 -17.13 14.49
CA TYR A 90 -28.36 -17.00 14.97
C TYR A 90 -29.34 -17.85 14.13
N SER A 91 -29.21 -17.80 12.81
CA SER A 91 -30.03 -18.61 11.90
C SER A 91 -29.76 -20.11 12.07
N TYR A 92 -28.53 -20.52 12.40
CA TYR A 92 -28.19 -21.93 12.67
C TYR A 92 -28.94 -22.46 13.90
N ILE A 93 -28.88 -21.73 15.01
CA ILE A 93 -29.51 -22.11 16.28
C ILE A 93 -31.04 -22.16 16.14
N THR A 94 -31.62 -21.20 15.41
CA THR A 94 -33.08 -21.11 15.20
C THR A 94 -33.62 -22.05 14.11
N SER A 95 -32.76 -22.77 13.37
CA SER A 95 -33.16 -23.64 12.24
C SER A 95 -34.03 -24.84 12.63
N SER A 96 -34.00 -25.27 13.90
CA SER A 96 -34.79 -26.40 14.44
C SER A 96 -34.77 -27.69 13.59
N GLY A 97 -33.64 -28.01 12.94
CA GLY A 97 -33.48 -29.20 12.10
C GLY A 97 -33.92 -29.05 10.64
N ASN A 98 -34.34 -27.87 10.18
CA ASN A 98 -34.70 -27.66 8.77
C ASN A 98 -33.45 -27.71 7.86
N ALA A 99 -33.31 -28.79 7.09
CA ALA A 99 -32.17 -29.05 6.21
C ALA A 99 -31.91 -27.94 5.16
N GLN A 100 -32.96 -27.29 4.61
CA GLN A 100 -32.77 -26.17 3.68
C GLN A 100 -32.15 -24.94 4.38
N VAL A 101 -32.54 -24.66 5.63
CA VAL A 101 -31.96 -23.54 6.40
C VAL A 101 -30.52 -23.84 6.77
N HIS A 102 -30.20 -25.07 7.20
CA HIS A 102 -28.82 -25.48 7.49
C HIS A 102 -27.90 -25.39 6.25
N ALA A 103 -28.39 -25.78 5.06
CA ALA A 103 -27.65 -25.59 3.81
C ALA A 103 -27.37 -24.09 3.55
N LYS A 104 -28.39 -23.24 3.61
CA LYS A 104 -28.27 -21.79 3.40
C LYS A 104 -27.34 -21.11 4.42
N VAL A 105 -27.32 -21.60 5.66
CA VAL A 105 -26.39 -21.13 6.70
C VAL A 105 -24.95 -21.54 6.36
N ARG A 106 -24.72 -22.79 5.95
CA ARG A 106 -23.39 -23.26 5.52
C ARG A 106 -22.85 -22.39 4.38
N ASP A 107 -23.67 -22.09 3.39
CA ASP A 107 -23.30 -21.26 2.25
C ASP A 107 -22.95 -19.84 2.71
N ARG A 108 -23.76 -19.23 3.59
CA ARG A 108 -23.49 -17.90 4.15
C ARG A 108 -22.19 -17.86 4.97
N VAL A 109 -21.92 -18.87 5.79
CA VAL A 109 -20.64 -18.97 6.53
C VAL A 109 -19.47 -19.11 5.57
N THR A 110 -19.58 -20.00 4.58
CA THR A 110 -18.53 -20.23 3.57
C THR A 110 -18.21 -18.95 2.79
N MET A 111 -19.23 -18.23 2.31
CA MET A 111 -19.05 -16.95 1.62
C MET A 111 -18.44 -15.88 2.53
N SER A 112 -18.80 -15.86 3.82
CA SER A 112 -18.23 -14.92 4.81
C SER A 112 -16.75 -15.23 5.09
N MET A 113 -16.37 -16.51 5.16
CA MET A 113 -14.97 -16.95 5.27
C MET A 113 -14.15 -16.61 4.02
N ILE A 114 -14.71 -16.82 2.83
CA ILE A 114 -14.07 -16.41 1.56
C ILE A 114 -13.85 -14.90 1.53
N GLY A 115 -14.86 -14.10 1.92
CA GLY A 115 -14.73 -12.65 2.05
C GLY A 115 -13.62 -12.22 3.01
N MET A 116 -13.52 -12.87 4.17
CA MET A 116 -12.44 -12.63 5.14
C MET A 116 -11.06 -12.96 4.56
N ILE A 117 -10.91 -14.13 3.93
CA ILE A 117 -9.65 -14.57 3.30
C ILE A 117 -9.23 -13.61 2.19
N LEU A 118 -10.18 -13.11 1.38
CA LEU A 118 -9.90 -12.12 0.34
C LEU A 118 -9.38 -10.81 0.93
N ILE A 119 -9.99 -10.28 2.00
CA ILE A 119 -9.51 -9.07 2.68
C ILE A 119 -8.08 -9.26 3.19
N VAL A 120 -7.81 -10.36 3.89
CA VAL A 120 -6.46 -10.69 4.40
C VAL A 120 -5.44 -10.84 3.26
N THR A 121 -5.86 -11.43 2.12
CA THR A 121 -5.00 -11.60 0.94
C THR A 121 -4.67 -10.26 0.29
N VAL A 122 -5.63 -9.35 0.18
CA VAL A 122 -5.39 -7.98 -0.33
C VAL A 122 -4.40 -7.24 0.57
N TYR A 123 -4.49 -7.40 1.89
CA TYR A 123 -3.53 -6.82 2.84
C TYR A 123 -2.12 -7.44 2.68
N ALA A 124 -2.03 -8.76 2.52
CA ALA A 124 -0.74 -9.43 2.28
C ALA A 124 -0.09 -8.98 0.96
N VAL A 125 -0.86 -8.87 -0.13
CA VAL A 125 -0.36 -8.37 -1.42
C VAL A 125 0.01 -6.90 -1.33
N GLY A 126 -0.83 -6.06 -0.72
CA GLY A 126 -0.56 -4.65 -0.48
C GLY A 126 0.73 -4.42 0.31
N ALA A 127 0.99 -5.25 1.32
CA ALA A 127 2.24 -5.22 2.08
C ALA A 127 3.46 -5.61 1.24
N LEU A 128 3.36 -6.66 0.42
CA LEU A 128 4.44 -7.05 -0.50
C LEU A 128 4.75 -5.94 -1.53
N LEU A 129 3.73 -5.32 -2.11
CA LEU A 129 3.90 -4.18 -3.02
C LEU A 129 4.50 -2.97 -2.28
N GLY A 130 4.06 -2.69 -1.05
CA GLY A 130 4.63 -1.66 -0.17
C GLY A 130 6.14 -1.85 0.05
N THR A 131 6.59 -3.07 0.35
CA THR A 131 8.04 -3.35 0.51
C THR A 131 8.83 -3.18 -0.78
N ILE A 132 8.28 -3.54 -1.94
CA ILE A 132 8.97 -3.48 -3.23
C ILE A 132 9.11 -2.04 -3.73
N PHE A 133 8.06 -1.22 -3.61
CA PHE A 133 8.02 0.13 -4.18
C PHE A 133 8.42 1.23 -3.18
N PHE A 134 8.13 1.06 -1.89
CA PHE A 134 8.29 2.09 -0.85
C PHE A 134 9.23 1.65 0.29
N GLY A 135 9.83 0.45 0.20
CA GLY A 135 10.66 -0.13 1.27
C GLY A 135 9.91 -0.48 2.55
N ASN A 136 8.60 -0.22 2.63
CA ASN A 136 7.80 -0.33 3.85
C ASN A 136 6.48 -1.09 3.60
N ALA A 137 6.31 -2.21 4.31
CA ALA A 137 5.14 -3.07 4.24
C ALA A 137 3.84 -2.38 4.67
N THR A 138 3.90 -1.34 5.52
CA THR A 138 2.69 -0.69 6.05
C THR A 138 2.26 0.55 5.29
N TYR A 139 2.99 0.97 4.24
CA TYR A 139 2.76 2.24 3.55
C TYR A 139 1.29 2.47 3.13
N PHE A 140 0.62 1.43 2.60
CA PHE A 140 -0.79 1.47 2.19
C PHE A 140 -1.81 1.16 3.31
N ILE A 141 -1.34 0.60 4.43
CA ILE A 141 -2.18 -0.06 5.46
C ILE A 141 -2.26 0.79 6.73
N ASN A 142 -1.16 1.45 7.05
CA ASN A 142 -1.02 2.45 8.10
C ASN A 142 -0.10 3.53 7.53
N PRO A 143 -0.65 4.47 6.72
CA PRO A 143 0.12 5.61 6.23
C PRO A 143 0.59 6.42 7.43
N THR A 144 1.84 6.22 7.82
CA THR A 144 2.47 6.95 8.91
C THR A 144 2.59 8.40 8.49
N LEU A 145 1.80 9.26 9.13
CA LEU A 145 1.96 10.70 9.06
C LEU A 145 3.28 11.06 9.76
N GLU A 146 4.40 10.91 9.06
CA GLU A 146 5.63 11.64 9.38
C GLU A 146 5.33 13.11 9.16
N GLY A 147 4.77 13.76 10.17
CA GLY A 147 4.62 15.20 10.18
C GLY A 147 6.01 15.85 10.24
N PRO A 148 6.27 16.94 9.49
CA PRO A 148 7.47 17.74 9.68
C PRO A 148 7.42 18.40 11.06
N GLY A 149 7.92 17.69 12.07
CA GLY A 149 7.76 18.06 13.47
C GLY A 149 7.82 16.88 14.44
N THR A 150 8.94 16.16 14.48
CA THR A 150 9.43 15.72 15.79
C THR A 150 9.76 16.97 16.60
N LEU A 151 9.21 17.08 17.80
CA LEU A 151 9.66 18.05 18.81
C LEU A 151 11.12 17.77 19.22
#